data_AF-A0A8T2PUC7-F1
#
_entry.id   AF-A0A8T2PUC7-F1
#
_cell.length_a   1.000
_cell.length_b   1.000
_cell.length_c   1.000
_cell.angle_alpha   90.00
_cell.angle_beta   90.00
_cell.angle_gamma   90.00
#
_symmetry.space_group_name_H-M   'P 1'
#
loop_
_entity.id
_entity.type
_entity.pdbx_description
1 polymer ?
#
loop_
_entity_poly.entity_id
_entity_poly.type
_entity_poly.pdbx_seq_one_letter_code
_entity_poly.pdbx_strand_id
1 'polypeptide(L)'
;MSHSIDQLTEVARHHIELAAKIQQGLVLDGTDFFLNGDIRVLPNPIPPPRPPPWELPVGSSLTIVQLEAFYAQFCKVAPTGVLSSQKLAEILKQIISLNVGSDALPDLWMHLSQAQILELVSAVTEGLEIVDWRHFLLAAALPWPIPSQRQLLQVLDQFKVADPGDTGFVTEEQYLQMELWFPREMSLPIPDDPSEPLPYDRFSNLRKFFFTLFADCETPGPRLDYLSMLLYFASHPDPIQGFVRALSVVTGQSLKHRPRSSQLLKSVPCIEESAVLTETAGEPDTAAEAEVDVEGEREEEGVSIPALLKVICHGGTKTASYNRFHPGWKSTEEYEEDFKKIYRDLGFKDEEKVPFRILSQHPVFQELMDSTLQYRLTDIHGLLQAQLSEGKFTAS
;
A
#
# COMPACT_ATOMS: atom_id res chain seq x y z
N MET A 1 35.05 51.92 -45.97
CA MET A 1 33.58 52.01 -45.79
C MET A 1 32.81 51.21 -46.82
N SER A 2 32.99 51.39 -48.13
CA SER A 2 32.22 50.64 -49.15
C SER A 2 32.28 49.12 -48.96
N HIS A 3 33.49 48.55 -48.86
CA HIS A 3 33.70 47.11 -48.79
C HIS A 3 33.04 46.42 -47.59
N SER A 4 33.06 47.05 -46.41
CA SER A 4 32.50 46.48 -45.17
C SER A 4 30.97 46.51 -45.17
N ILE A 5 30.38 47.51 -45.82
CA ILE A 5 28.93 47.59 -46.08
C ILE A 5 28.52 46.52 -47.11
N ASP A 6 29.34 46.30 -48.14
CA ASP A 6 29.09 45.24 -49.13
C ASP A 6 29.10 43.85 -48.46
N GLN A 7 30.05 43.60 -47.54
CA GLN A 7 30.12 42.34 -46.77
C GLN A 7 28.92 42.14 -45.83
N LEU A 8 28.51 43.17 -45.10
CA LEU A 8 27.30 43.12 -44.26
C LEU A 8 26.05 42.80 -45.12
N THR A 9 25.92 43.49 -46.26
CA THR A 9 24.80 43.32 -47.19
C THR A 9 24.78 41.91 -47.76
N GLU A 10 25.95 41.34 -48.06
CA GLU A 10 26.08 39.96 -48.52
C GLU A 10 25.62 38.95 -47.47
N VAL A 11 26.05 39.11 -46.21
CA VAL A 11 25.64 38.23 -45.11
C VAL A 11 24.13 38.32 -44.87
N ALA A 12 23.56 39.53 -44.89
CA ALA A 12 22.12 39.73 -44.74
C ALA A 12 21.35 39.10 -45.90
N ARG A 13 21.78 39.34 -47.15
CA ARG A 13 21.18 38.77 -48.36
C ARG A 13 21.18 37.25 -48.33
N HIS A 14 22.32 36.64 -48.02
CA HIS A 14 22.47 35.18 -47.96
C HIS A 14 21.50 34.54 -46.95
N HIS A 15 21.35 35.13 -45.76
CA HIS A 15 20.42 34.60 -44.75
C HIS A 15 18.95 34.81 -45.13
N ILE A 16 18.61 35.92 -45.80
CA ILE A 16 17.28 36.16 -46.34
C ILE A 16 16.93 35.14 -47.43
N GLU A 17 17.85 34.90 -48.38
CA GLU A 17 17.67 33.95 -49.49
C GLU A 17 17.49 32.51 -48.99
N LEU A 18 18.19 32.13 -47.91
CA LEU A 18 18.05 30.82 -47.27
C LEU A 18 16.89 30.73 -46.26
N ALA A 19 16.13 31.81 -46.07
CA ALA A 19 15.13 31.94 -45.00
C ALA A 19 15.67 31.53 -43.61
N ALA A 20 16.97 31.78 -43.38
CA ALA A 20 17.69 31.43 -42.17
C ALA A 20 17.82 32.64 -41.24
N LYS A 21 17.79 32.42 -39.93
CA LYS A 21 17.93 33.52 -38.96
C LYS A 21 19.40 33.76 -38.63
N ILE A 22 19.80 35.03 -38.55
CA ILE A 22 21.15 35.43 -38.10
C ILE A 22 21.20 35.33 -36.58
N GLN A 23 22.09 34.50 -36.05
CA GLN A 23 22.20 34.25 -34.61
C GLN A 23 23.22 35.17 -33.93
N GLN A 24 24.30 35.52 -34.62
CA GLN A 24 25.41 36.34 -34.12
C GLN A 24 25.16 37.84 -34.34
N GLY A 25 25.75 38.67 -33.50
CA GLY A 25 25.71 40.12 -33.64
C GLY A 25 26.47 40.57 -34.88
N LEU A 26 25.83 41.36 -35.74
CA LEU A 26 26.48 42.01 -36.87
C LEU A 26 27.12 43.30 -36.35
N VAL A 27 28.46 43.37 -36.33
CA VAL A 27 29.19 44.54 -35.83
C VAL A 27 29.90 45.24 -36.98
N LEU A 28 29.64 46.54 -37.11
CA LEU A 28 30.34 47.44 -38.02
C LEU A 28 31.15 48.43 -37.17
N ASP A 29 32.47 48.28 -37.17
CA ASP A 29 33.38 49.16 -36.42
C ASP A 29 34.31 49.88 -37.40
N GLY A 30 34.03 51.17 -37.64
CA GLY A 30 34.78 52.00 -38.59
C GLY A 30 34.76 51.46 -40.02
N THR A 31 35.84 50.81 -40.44
CA THR A 31 36.00 50.20 -41.76
C THR A 31 35.98 48.68 -41.75
N ASP A 32 35.66 48.06 -40.62
CA ASP A 32 35.69 46.61 -40.47
C ASP A 32 34.28 46.07 -40.16
N PHE A 33 33.96 44.93 -40.76
CA PHE A 33 32.73 44.18 -40.49
C PHE A 33 33.11 42.79 -39.97
N PHE A 34 32.49 42.38 -38.87
CA PHE A 34 32.67 41.05 -38.31
C PHE A 34 31.42 40.55 -37.59
N LEU A 35 31.33 39.22 -37.47
CA LEU A 35 30.30 38.55 -36.68
C LEU A 35 30.80 38.44 -35.24
N ASN A 36 30.09 39.07 -34.30
CA ASN A 36 30.36 38.92 -32.89
C ASN A 36 29.59 37.71 -32.34
N GLY A 37 30.32 36.64 -32.04
CA GLY A 37 29.76 35.41 -31.45
C GLY A 37 29.30 35.56 -30.00
N ASP A 38 29.78 36.58 -29.28
CA ASP A 38 29.40 36.86 -27.90
C ASP A 38 28.06 37.60 -27.81
N ILE A 39 27.62 38.23 -28.90
CA ILE A 39 26.31 38.87 -29.02
C ILE A 39 25.37 37.90 -29.73
N ARG A 40 24.36 37.40 -29.03
CA ARG A 40 23.27 36.61 -29.63
C ARG A 40 22.07 37.51 -29.91
N VAL A 41 21.69 37.60 -31.18
CA VAL A 41 20.56 38.44 -31.65
C VAL A 41 19.22 37.75 -31.43
N LEU A 42 19.24 36.42 -31.29
CA LEU A 42 18.05 35.63 -30.99
C LEU A 42 18.14 35.06 -29.57
N PRO A 43 17.03 35.04 -28.82
CA PRO A 43 16.97 34.27 -27.60
C PRO A 43 17.24 32.79 -27.91
N ASN A 44 17.92 32.10 -26.99
CA ASN A 44 18.07 30.65 -27.10
C ASN A 44 16.69 30.01 -27.23
N PRO A 45 16.52 28.97 -28.08
CA PRO A 45 15.29 28.21 -28.07
C PRO A 45 15.03 27.71 -26.64
N ILE A 46 13.81 27.91 -26.14
CA ILE A 46 13.41 27.39 -24.84
C ILE A 46 13.61 25.87 -24.91
N PRO A 47 14.36 25.26 -23.97
CA PRO A 47 14.50 23.82 -23.93
C PRO A 47 13.13 23.17 -23.93
N PRO A 48 12.96 21.99 -24.56
CA PRO A 48 11.70 21.27 -24.47
C PRO A 48 11.34 21.08 -22.98
N PRO A 49 10.05 21.20 -22.61
CA PRO A 49 9.64 20.96 -21.24
C PRO A 49 10.03 19.53 -20.86
N ARG A 50 10.57 19.38 -19.64
CA ARG A 50 10.94 18.07 -19.11
C ARG A 50 9.71 17.12 -19.16
N PRO A 51 9.86 15.87 -19.59
CA PRO A 51 8.75 14.93 -19.61
C PRO A 51 8.18 14.68 -18.20
N PRO A 52 6.89 14.36 -18.08
CA PRO A 52 6.28 14.07 -16.79
C PRO A 52 6.88 12.82 -16.15
N PRO A 53 6.91 12.72 -14.80
CA PRO A 53 7.24 11.48 -14.10
C PRO A 53 6.34 10.34 -14.58
N TRP A 54 6.90 9.15 -14.71
CA TRP A 54 6.16 7.95 -15.05
C TRP A 54 6.65 6.79 -14.19
N GLU A 55 5.75 5.85 -13.91
CA GLU A 55 6.06 4.72 -13.06
C GLU A 55 6.50 3.50 -13.87
N LEU A 56 7.67 2.98 -13.52
CA LEU A 56 8.20 1.73 -14.03
C LEU A 56 7.69 0.56 -13.18
N PRO A 57 7.09 -0.49 -13.77
CA PRO A 57 6.83 -1.73 -13.05
C PRO A 57 8.15 -2.34 -12.55
N VAL A 58 8.22 -2.72 -11.28
CA VAL A 58 9.38 -3.38 -10.68
C VAL A 58 8.99 -4.81 -10.32
N GLY A 59 9.57 -5.79 -11.03
CA GLY A 59 9.27 -7.21 -10.82
C GLY A 59 7.79 -7.53 -11.02
N SER A 60 7.12 -8.00 -9.96
CA SER A 60 5.69 -8.34 -9.95
C SER A 60 4.77 -7.18 -9.52
N SER A 61 5.31 -6.02 -9.13
CA SER A 61 4.49 -4.93 -8.60
C SER A 61 3.70 -4.23 -9.70
N LEU A 62 2.40 -4.04 -9.44
CA LEU A 62 1.52 -3.25 -10.31
C LEU A 62 1.83 -1.76 -10.16
N THR A 63 1.75 -1.03 -11.27
CA THR A 63 1.77 0.45 -11.26
C THR A 63 0.45 1.00 -10.72
N ILE A 64 0.42 2.27 -10.29
CA ILE A 64 -0.78 2.97 -9.84
C ILE A 64 -1.87 2.94 -10.91
N VAL A 65 -1.50 3.18 -12.18
CA VAL A 65 -2.45 3.14 -13.31
C VAL A 65 -3.04 1.73 -13.47
N GLN A 66 -2.25 0.68 -13.25
CA GLN A 66 -2.73 -0.70 -13.30
C GLN A 66 -3.67 -1.00 -12.13
N LEU A 67 -3.32 -0.57 -10.90
CA LEU A 67 -4.17 -0.70 -9.72
C LEU A 67 -5.51 0.03 -9.90
N GLU A 68 -5.51 1.24 -10.48
CA GLU A 68 -6.71 2.00 -10.84
C GLU A 68 -7.57 1.26 -11.87
N ALA A 69 -6.95 0.57 -12.84
CA ALA A 69 -7.68 -0.23 -13.83
C ALA A 69 -8.37 -1.44 -13.18
N PHE A 70 -7.68 -2.15 -12.28
CA PHE A 70 -8.30 -3.23 -11.49
C PHE A 70 -9.42 -2.70 -10.61
N TYR A 71 -9.20 -1.60 -9.89
CA TYR A 71 -10.23 -0.92 -9.08
C TYR A 71 -11.48 -0.61 -9.90
N ALA A 72 -11.32 0.06 -11.05
CA ALA A 72 -12.42 0.42 -11.92
C ALA A 72 -13.20 -0.81 -12.43
N GLN A 73 -12.53 -1.94 -12.64
CA GLN A 73 -13.19 -3.20 -13.00
C GLN A 73 -13.95 -3.82 -11.82
N PHE A 74 -13.35 -3.84 -10.63
CA PHE A 74 -14.02 -4.38 -9.45
C PHE A 74 -15.23 -3.55 -9.04
N CYS A 75 -15.17 -2.22 -9.09
CA CYS A 75 -16.33 -1.36 -8.85
C CYS A 75 -17.50 -1.66 -9.80
N LYS A 76 -17.23 -2.02 -11.06
CA LYS A 76 -18.27 -2.38 -12.04
C LYS A 76 -18.90 -3.74 -11.75
N VAL A 77 -18.12 -4.72 -11.29
CA VAL A 77 -18.57 -6.11 -11.13
C VAL A 77 -19.10 -6.39 -9.72
N ALA A 78 -18.55 -5.74 -8.70
CA ALA A 78 -18.88 -5.91 -7.29
C ALA A 78 -18.77 -4.58 -6.53
N PRO A 79 -19.71 -3.65 -6.74
CA PRO A 79 -19.70 -2.32 -6.09
C PRO A 79 -19.74 -2.40 -4.56
N THR A 80 -20.27 -3.48 -3.99
CA THR A 80 -20.31 -3.69 -2.54
C THR A 80 -18.96 -4.02 -1.90
N GLY A 81 -17.93 -4.33 -2.69
CA GLY A 81 -16.61 -4.71 -2.18
C GLY A 81 -16.33 -6.21 -2.14
N VAL A 82 -17.33 -7.07 -2.35
CA VAL A 82 -17.20 -8.52 -2.14
C VAL A 82 -17.47 -9.29 -3.45
N LEU A 83 -16.62 -10.27 -3.75
CA LEU A 83 -16.71 -11.16 -4.90
C LEU A 83 -16.69 -12.63 -4.46
N SER A 84 -17.18 -13.53 -5.30
CA SER A 84 -16.83 -14.95 -5.15
C SER A 84 -15.42 -15.22 -5.68
N SER A 85 -14.73 -16.22 -5.11
CA SER A 85 -13.41 -16.68 -5.56
C SER A 85 -13.42 -17.07 -7.04
N GLN A 86 -14.49 -17.75 -7.50
CA GLN A 86 -14.71 -18.06 -8.91
C GLN A 86 -14.77 -16.79 -9.76
N LYS A 87 -15.49 -15.75 -9.30
CA LYS A 87 -15.62 -14.51 -10.05
C LYS A 87 -14.31 -13.73 -10.11
N LEU A 88 -13.54 -13.72 -9.02
CA LEU A 88 -12.19 -13.16 -9.02
C LEU A 88 -11.31 -13.88 -10.05
N ALA A 89 -11.31 -15.21 -10.08
CA ALA A 89 -10.54 -15.99 -11.04
C ALA A 89 -10.92 -15.68 -12.50
N GLU A 90 -12.22 -15.55 -12.80
CA GLU A 90 -12.71 -15.15 -14.12
C GLU A 90 -12.20 -13.75 -14.52
N ILE A 91 -12.28 -12.79 -13.60
CA ILE A 91 -11.82 -11.41 -13.83
C ILE A 91 -10.33 -11.41 -14.13
N LEU A 92 -9.51 -12.06 -13.30
CA LEU A 92 -8.05 -12.12 -13.51
C LEU A 92 -7.73 -12.75 -14.87
N LYS A 93 -8.37 -13.87 -15.20
CA LYS A 93 -8.19 -14.53 -16.50
C LYS A 93 -8.57 -13.62 -17.66
N GLN A 94 -9.66 -12.87 -17.54
CA GLN A 94 -10.11 -11.94 -18.58
C GLN A 94 -9.11 -10.79 -18.76
N ILE A 95 -8.63 -10.18 -17.67
CA ILE A 95 -7.64 -9.09 -17.73
C ILE A 95 -6.36 -9.58 -18.39
N ILE A 96 -5.84 -10.75 -17.99
CA ILE A 96 -4.62 -11.32 -18.57
C ILE A 96 -4.81 -11.59 -20.06
N SER A 97 -5.93 -12.23 -20.45
CA SER A 97 -6.22 -12.58 -21.84
C SER A 97 -6.37 -11.35 -22.75
N LEU A 98 -6.92 -10.25 -22.25
CA LEU A 98 -7.11 -9.00 -23.01
C LEU A 98 -5.81 -8.22 -23.20
N ASN A 99 -4.81 -8.45 -22.35
CA ASN A 99 -3.56 -7.69 -22.35
C ASN A 99 -2.37 -8.49 -22.88
N VAL A 100 -2.60 -9.65 -23.52
CA VAL A 100 -1.52 -10.48 -24.08
C VAL A 100 -0.73 -9.69 -25.12
N GLY A 101 0.57 -9.48 -24.84
CA GLY A 101 1.47 -8.73 -25.71
C GLY A 101 1.36 -7.20 -25.58
N SER A 102 0.72 -6.68 -24.51
CA SER A 102 0.73 -5.25 -24.16
C SER A 102 1.52 -5.01 -22.86
N ASP A 103 1.93 -3.76 -22.65
CA ASP A 103 2.59 -3.31 -21.41
C ASP A 103 1.59 -2.97 -20.28
N ALA A 104 0.35 -3.47 -20.39
CA ALA A 104 -0.73 -3.12 -19.46
C ALA A 104 -0.68 -3.90 -18.14
N LEU A 105 0.12 -4.97 -18.03
CA LEU A 105 0.42 -5.65 -16.78
C LEU A 105 1.91 -6.01 -16.71
N PRO A 106 2.51 -6.20 -15.53
CA PRO A 106 3.87 -6.70 -15.41
C PRO A 106 3.98 -8.13 -15.97
N ASP A 107 5.16 -8.49 -16.46
CA ASP A 107 5.42 -9.78 -17.11
C ASP A 107 4.96 -10.98 -16.28
N LEU A 108 5.15 -10.94 -14.95
CA LEU A 108 4.78 -12.04 -14.06
C LEU A 108 3.27 -12.29 -13.99
N TRP A 109 2.45 -11.27 -14.24
CA TRP A 109 1.01 -11.41 -14.31
C TRP A 109 0.56 -11.93 -15.67
N MET A 110 1.26 -11.50 -16.73
CA MET A 110 0.91 -11.85 -18.12
C MET A 110 1.06 -13.33 -18.46
N HIS A 111 1.92 -14.04 -17.74
CA HIS A 111 2.25 -15.45 -18.01
C HIS A 111 1.56 -16.44 -17.07
N LEU A 112 0.60 -15.99 -16.26
CA LEU A 112 -0.11 -16.87 -15.34
C LEU A 112 -0.99 -17.88 -16.07
N SER A 113 -0.74 -19.16 -15.82
CA SER A 113 -1.58 -20.27 -16.25
C SER A 113 -2.88 -20.32 -15.43
N GLN A 114 -3.86 -21.09 -15.93
CA GLN A 114 -5.12 -21.30 -15.21
C GLN A 114 -4.93 -21.88 -13.80
N ALA A 115 -3.95 -22.78 -13.60
CA ALA A 115 -3.67 -23.35 -12.29
C ALA A 115 -3.09 -22.31 -11.33
N GLN A 116 -2.19 -21.47 -11.83
CA GLN A 116 -1.56 -20.40 -11.06
C GLN A 116 -2.55 -19.31 -10.65
N ILE A 117 -3.52 -18.97 -11.52
CA ILE A 117 -4.63 -18.07 -11.17
C ILE A 117 -5.46 -18.66 -10.03
N LEU A 118 -5.78 -19.96 -10.08
CA LEU A 118 -6.56 -20.61 -9.04
C LEU A 118 -5.81 -20.68 -7.70
N GLU A 119 -4.50 -20.91 -7.72
CA GLU A 119 -3.65 -20.89 -6.54
C GLU A 119 -3.59 -19.49 -5.92
N LEU A 120 -3.37 -18.45 -6.75
CA LEU A 120 -3.38 -17.05 -6.31
C LEU A 120 -4.71 -16.68 -5.65
N VAL A 121 -5.82 -17.03 -6.30
CA VAL A 121 -7.17 -16.79 -5.76
C VAL A 121 -7.36 -17.55 -4.45
N SER A 122 -6.96 -18.81 -4.37
CA SER A 122 -7.06 -19.60 -3.14
C SER A 122 -6.23 -19.03 -2.00
N ALA A 123 -5.08 -18.45 -2.29
CA ALA A 123 -4.23 -17.82 -1.29
C ALA A 123 -4.87 -16.53 -0.74
N VAL A 124 -5.43 -15.70 -1.62
CA VAL A 124 -6.08 -14.43 -1.25
C VAL A 124 -7.43 -14.65 -0.58
N THR A 125 -8.17 -15.70 -0.96
CA THR A 125 -9.44 -16.03 -0.30
C THR A 125 -9.25 -16.91 0.93
N GLU A 126 -8.04 -17.41 1.18
CA GLU A 126 -7.70 -18.28 2.31
C GLU A 126 -8.60 -19.52 2.40
N GLY A 127 -9.02 -20.03 1.23
CA GLY A 127 -9.95 -21.16 1.12
C GLY A 127 -11.43 -20.81 1.30
N LEU A 128 -11.76 -19.53 1.50
CA LEU A 128 -13.14 -19.03 1.51
C LEU A 128 -13.68 -18.91 0.08
N GLU A 129 -15.01 -19.00 -0.08
CA GLU A 129 -15.66 -18.82 -1.39
C GLU A 129 -15.87 -17.35 -1.75
N ILE A 130 -15.68 -16.43 -0.80
CA ILE A 130 -15.80 -14.99 -1.03
C ILE A 130 -14.50 -14.26 -0.67
N VAL A 131 -14.30 -13.11 -1.30
CA VAL A 131 -13.15 -12.24 -1.11
C VAL A 131 -13.62 -10.80 -1.07
N ASP A 132 -13.12 -10.03 -0.09
CA ASP A 132 -13.16 -8.58 -0.17
C ASP A 132 -12.03 -8.13 -1.09
N TRP A 133 -12.39 -7.64 -2.28
CA TRP A 133 -11.40 -7.31 -3.30
C TRP A 133 -10.52 -6.12 -2.93
N ARG A 134 -10.87 -5.35 -1.88
CA ARG A 134 -10.00 -4.29 -1.37
C ARG A 134 -8.77 -4.87 -0.69
N HIS A 135 -8.89 -6.01 0.00
CA HIS A 135 -7.73 -6.75 0.54
C HIS A 135 -6.82 -7.25 -0.59
N PHE A 136 -7.42 -7.76 -1.68
CA PHE A 136 -6.67 -8.16 -2.87
C PHE A 136 -5.87 -6.99 -3.46
N LEU A 137 -6.51 -5.83 -3.67
CA LEU A 137 -5.82 -4.65 -4.22
C LEU A 137 -4.76 -4.10 -3.27
N LEU A 138 -5.01 -4.13 -1.97
CA LEU A 138 -4.04 -3.71 -0.96
C LEU A 138 -2.78 -4.60 -0.99
N ALA A 139 -2.96 -5.92 -1.11
CA ALA A 139 -1.87 -6.87 -1.28
C ALA A 139 -1.16 -6.71 -2.62
N ALA A 140 -1.90 -6.49 -3.71
CA ALA A 140 -1.33 -6.30 -5.05
C ALA A 140 -0.57 -4.97 -5.22
N ALA A 141 -0.82 -4.00 -4.34
CA ALA A 141 -0.14 -2.69 -4.32
C ALA A 141 1.25 -2.72 -3.67
N LEU A 142 1.65 -3.84 -3.05
CA LEU A 142 2.97 -4.00 -2.45
C LEU A 142 4.12 -3.78 -3.48
N PRO A 143 5.30 -3.30 -3.03
CA PRO A 143 5.66 -3.01 -1.65
C PRO A 143 5.18 -1.61 -1.18
N TRP A 144 4.64 -1.57 0.02
CA TRP A 144 4.49 -0.38 0.84
C TRP A 144 4.88 -0.74 2.29
N PRO A 145 5.46 0.17 3.09
CA PRO A 145 5.91 -0.16 4.44
C PRO A 145 4.74 -0.67 5.30
N ILE A 146 4.87 -1.82 5.96
CA ILE A 146 3.82 -2.32 6.86
C ILE A 146 3.86 -1.48 8.15
N PRO A 147 2.75 -0.84 8.58
CA PRO A 147 2.75 0.02 9.75
C PRO A 147 2.92 -0.80 11.01
N SER A 148 3.63 -0.31 12.01
CA SER A 148 3.55 -0.84 13.38
C SER A 148 2.23 -0.46 14.04
N GLN A 149 1.86 -1.17 15.12
CA GLN A 149 0.67 -0.84 15.93
C GLN A 149 0.68 0.62 16.41
N ARG A 150 1.85 1.11 16.86
CA ARG A 150 2.03 2.51 17.28
C ARG A 150 1.77 3.48 16.14
N GLN A 151 2.26 3.19 14.94
CA GLN A 151 2.04 4.04 13.78
C GLN A 151 0.57 4.08 13.35
N LEU A 152 -0.15 2.95 13.42
CA LEU A 152 -1.61 2.94 13.18
C LEU A 152 -2.35 3.84 14.17
N LEU A 153 -2.00 3.78 15.45
CA LEU A 153 -2.60 4.62 16.50
C LEU A 153 -2.27 6.11 16.29
N GLN A 154 -1.02 6.44 15.90
CA GLN A 154 -0.63 7.81 15.58
C GLN A 154 -1.43 8.38 14.40
N VAL A 155 -1.67 7.58 13.36
CA VAL A 155 -2.48 8.00 12.21
C VAL A 155 -3.96 8.12 12.62
N LEU A 156 -4.48 7.22 13.47
CA LEU A 156 -5.83 7.34 14.04
C LEU A 156 -6.02 8.64 14.81
N ASP A 157 -5.05 9.03 15.65
CA ASP A 157 -5.10 10.29 16.39
C ASP A 157 -5.08 11.51 15.46
N GLN A 158 -4.29 11.47 14.38
CA GLN A 158 -4.32 12.52 13.35
C GLN A 158 -5.69 12.64 12.68
N PHE A 159 -6.35 11.52 12.35
CA PHE A 159 -7.70 11.53 11.81
C PHE A 159 -8.70 12.14 12.78
N LYS A 160 -8.66 11.75 14.06
CA LYS A 160 -9.53 12.32 15.10
C LYS A 160 -9.34 13.83 15.27
N VAL A 161 -8.11 14.34 15.11
CA VAL A 161 -7.84 15.79 15.16
C VAL A 161 -8.47 16.51 13.96
N ALA A 162 -8.46 15.90 12.78
CA ALA A 162 -9.07 16.49 11.58
C ALA A 162 -10.58 16.27 11.46
N ASP A 163 -11.14 15.35 12.25
CA ASP A 163 -12.57 15.14 12.41
C ASP A 163 -13.04 15.59 13.82
N PRO A 164 -13.07 16.90 14.10
CA PRO A 164 -13.51 17.42 15.40
C PRO A 164 -14.99 17.14 15.69
N GLY A 165 -15.75 16.72 14.68
CA GLY A 165 -17.15 16.33 14.82
C GLY A 165 -17.35 14.88 15.25
N ASP A 166 -16.28 14.09 15.36
CA ASP A 166 -16.30 12.64 15.68
C ASP A 166 -17.30 11.89 14.78
N THR A 167 -17.29 12.23 13.49
CA THR A 167 -18.19 11.65 12.50
C THR A 167 -17.73 10.27 12.04
N GLY A 168 -16.44 9.96 12.19
CA GLY A 168 -15.78 8.78 11.64
C GLY A 168 -15.31 8.96 10.20
N PHE A 169 -15.43 10.17 9.63
CA PHE A 169 -15.15 10.42 8.22
C PHE A 169 -14.24 11.63 7.99
N VAL A 170 -13.43 11.56 6.94
CA VAL A 170 -12.65 12.70 6.43
C VAL A 170 -12.85 12.91 4.92
N THR A 171 -12.70 14.15 4.46
CA THR A 171 -12.70 14.48 3.02
C THR A 171 -11.35 14.19 2.37
N GLU A 172 -11.32 14.21 1.03
CA GLU A 172 -10.08 14.05 0.27
C GLU A 172 -9.04 15.11 0.64
N GLU A 173 -9.46 16.37 0.78
CA GLU A 173 -8.56 17.46 1.14
C GLU A 173 -7.96 17.24 2.52
N GLN A 174 -8.78 16.85 3.50
CA GLN A 174 -8.32 16.57 4.87
C GLN A 174 -7.32 15.40 4.88
N TYR A 175 -7.65 14.30 4.19
CA TYR A 175 -6.80 13.13 4.08
C TYR A 175 -5.44 13.43 3.42
N LEU A 176 -5.42 14.21 2.32
CA LEU A 176 -4.19 14.51 1.58
C LEU A 176 -3.24 15.45 2.34
N GLN A 177 -3.70 16.17 3.36
CA GLN A 177 -2.83 16.95 4.25
C GLN A 177 -2.09 16.08 5.28
N MET A 178 -2.59 14.88 5.57
CA MET A 178 -2.01 14.00 6.60
C MET A 178 -0.87 13.15 6.06
N GLU A 179 0.04 12.78 6.95
CA GLU A 179 1.01 11.73 6.68
C GLU A 179 0.50 10.41 7.25
N LEU A 180 0.59 9.35 6.45
CA LEU A 180 0.40 8.00 6.95
C LEU A 180 1.67 7.59 7.72
N TRP A 181 1.97 6.30 7.82
CA TRP A 181 3.18 5.80 8.49
C TRP A 181 4.40 5.72 7.59
N PHE A 182 4.24 6.03 6.30
CA PHE A 182 5.34 6.14 5.35
C PHE A 182 5.50 7.60 4.91
N PRO A 183 6.75 8.08 4.77
CA PRO A 183 7.01 9.46 4.41
C PRO A 183 6.56 9.72 2.97
N ARG A 184 6.31 10.99 2.63
CA ARG A 184 6.42 11.44 1.23
C ARG A 184 7.86 11.15 0.81
N GLU A 185 8.04 10.39 -0.26
CA GLU A 185 9.36 9.83 -0.59
C GLU A 185 10.43 10.94 -0.59
N MET A 186 11.57 10.67 0.06
CA MET A 186 12.67 11.63 0.16
C MET A 186 13.03 12.13 -1.23
N SER A 187 13.26 13.44 -1.37
CA SER A 187 13.62 14.09 -2.64
C SER A 187 14.64 13.27 -3.42
N LEU A 188 14.14 12.45 -4.36
CA LEU A 188 14.99 11.66 -5.22
C LEU A 188 15.81 12.66 -6.05
N PRO A 189 17.12 12.41 -6.25
CA PRO A 189 17.98 13.35 -6.96
C PRO A 189 17.35 13.65 -8.33
N ILE A 190 17.17 14.93 -8.61
CA ILE A 190 16.65 15.38 -9.90
C ILE A 190 17.73 15.06 -10.94
N PRO A 191 17.41 14.34 -12.02
CA PRO A 191 18.37 14.08 -13.06
C PRO A 191 18.91 15.39 -13.67
N ASP A 192 20.24 15.45 -13.83
CA ASP A 192 20.92 16.60 -14.44
C ASP A 192 20.49 16.81 -15.89
N ASP A 193 20.19 15.71 -16.62
CA ASP A 193 19.68 15.75 -17.98
C ASP A 193 18.22 16.25 -17.99
N PRO A 194 17.89 17.38 -18.65
CA PRO A 194 16.53 17.90 -18.76
C PRO A 194 15.61 17.06 -19.65
N SER A 195 16.15 16.11 -20.42
CA SER A 195 15.37 15.17 -21.24
C SER A 195 14.86 13.97 -20.44
N GLU A 196 15.45 13.68 -19.28
CA GLU A 196 15.00 12.62 -18.39
C GLU A 196 13.78 13.07 -17.55
N PRO A 197 12.80 12.20 -17.28
CA PRO A 197 11.67 12.53 -16.44
C PRO A 197 12.10 12.73 -14.98
N LEU A 198 11.32 13.51 -14.24
CA LEU A 198 11.53 13.59 -12.79
C LEU A 198 11.22 12.22 -12.13
N PRO A 199 11.85 11.92 -10.99
CA PRO A 199 11.56 10.70 -10.25
C PRO A 199 10.08 10.58 -9.89
N TYR A 200 9.53 9.37 -10.01
CA TYR A 200 8.13 9.09 -9.70
C TYR A 200 7.97 8.84 -8.19
N ASP A 201 7.20 9.69 -7.51
CA ASP A 201 6.86 9.52 -6.09
C ASP A 201 5.74 8.49 -5.95
N ARG A 202 6.12 7.21 -5.81
CA ARG A 202 5.14 6.12 -5.72
C ARG A 202 4.31 6.23 -4.46
N PHE A 203 4.90 6.57 -3.32
CA PHE A 203 4.17 6.63 -2.05
C PHE A 203 3.10 7.73 -2.01
N SER A 204 3.36 8.91 -2.57
CA SER A 204 2.33 9.94 -2.67
C SER A 204 1.18 9.53 -3.58
N ASN A 205 1.44 8.76 -4.64
CA ASN A 205 0.39 8.27 -5.54
C ASN A 205 -0.35 7.06 -4.95
N LEU A 206 0.33 6.15 -4.24
CA LEU A 206 -0.31 5.10 -3.44
C LEU A 206 -1.26 5.69 -2.39
N ARG A 207 -0.84 6.75 -1.70
CA ARG A 207 -1.68 7.45 -0.72
C ARG A 207 -2.99 7.94 -1.35
N LYS A 208 -2.93 8.56 -2.54
CA LYS A 208 -4.13 8.97 -3.30
C LYS A 208 -4.97 7.76 -3.69
N PHE A 209 -4.34 6.72 -4.22
CA PHE A 209 -5.03 5.49 -4.60
C PHE A 209 -5.76 4.84 -3.42
N PHE A 210 -5.15 4.81 -2.22
CA PHE A 210 -5.81 4.29 -1.02
C PHE A 210 -7.02 5.11 -0.60
N PHE A 211 -6.99 6.43 -0.77
CA PHE A 211 -8.20 7.24 -0.59
C PHE A 211 -9.29 6.77 -1.55
N THR A 212 -8.97 6.67 -2.86
CA THR A 212 -9.92 6.18 -3.86
C THR A 212 -10.44 4.77 -3.57
N LEU A 213 -9.59 3.88 -3.06
CA LEU A 213 -9.92 2.49 -2.76
C LEU A 213 -10.98 2.35 -1.65
N PHE A 214 -10.92 3.23 -0.64
CA PHE A 214 -11.71 3.11 0.58
C PHE A 214 -12.76 4.21 0.75
N ALA A 215 -12.72 5.29 -0.03
CA ALA A 215 -13.71 6.35 0.02
C ALA A 215 -15.05 5.91 -0.58
N ASP A 216 -16.12 6.33 0.08
CA ASP A 216 -17.46 6.23 -0.47
C ASP A 216 -17.66 7.32 -1.53
N CYS A 217 -17.95 6.89 -2.76
CA CYS A 217 -18.19 7.76 -3.91
C CYS A 217 -19.69 7.96 -4.19
N GLU A 218 -20.60 7.36 -3.40
CA GLU A 218 -22.05 7.48 -3.61
C GLU A 218 -22.59 8.84 -3.14
N THR A 219 -21.88 9.54 -2.25
CA THR A 219 -22.27 10.88 -1.75
C THR A 219 -21.62 12.02 -2.53
N PRO A 220 -22.26 13.20 -2.63
CA PRO A 220 -21.62 14.38 -3.20
C PRO A 220 -20.42 14.79 -2.34
N GLY A 221 -19.22 14.54 -2.87
CA GLY A 221 -17.94 14.68 -2.18
C GLY A 221 -17.48 13.34 -1.59
N PRO A 222 -16.37 12.75 -2.09
CA PRO A 222 -15.89 11.46 -1.59
C PRO A 222 -15.49 11.60 -0.12
N ARG A 223 -15.95 10.65 0.71
CA ARG A 223 -15.65 10.61 2.14
C ARG A 223 -15.05 9.27 2.52
N LEU A 224 -14.03 9.30 3.37
CA LEU A 224 -13.31 8.13 3.81
C LEU A 224 -13.66 7.80 5.26
N ASP A 225 -14.19 6.59 5.51
CA ASP A 225 -14.26 6.02 6.86
C ASP A 225 -12.83 5.63 7.29
N TYR A 226 -12.20 6.49 8.07
CA TYR A 226 -10.79 6.32 8.43
C TYR A 226 -10.58 5.12 9.37
N LEU A 227 -11.57 4.78 10.20
CA LEU A 227 -11.47 3.62 11.08
C LEU A 227 -11.52 2.33 10.26
N SER A 228 -12.48 2.24 9.34
CA SER A 228 -12.60 1.12 8.41
C SER A 228 -11.34 0.96 7.57
N MET A 229 -10.79 2.06 7.03
CA MET A 229 -9.54 2.05 6.28
C MET A 229 -8.38 1.48 7.12
N LEU A 230 -8.17 2.00 8.34
CA LEU A 230 -7.09 1.54 9.21
C LEU A 230 -7.21 0.07 9.60
N LEU A 231 -8.42 -0.50 9.63
CA LEU A 231 -8.61 -1.94 9.83
C LEU A 231 -8.08 -2.78 8.67
N TYR A 232 -8.17 -2.31 7.42
CA TYR A 232 -7.48 -3.00 6.31
C TYR A 232 -5.94 -2.94 6.49
N PHE A 233 -5.42 -1.79 6.92
CA PHE A 233 -3.99 -1.60 7.17
C PHE A 233 -3.46 -2.25 8.45
N ALA A 234 -4.36 -2.73 9.33
CA ALA A 234 -3.97 -3.57 10.45
C ALA A 234 -3.43 -4.92 10.01
N SER A 235 -3.67 -5.32 8.75
CA SER A 235 -3.20 -6.58 8.19
C SER A 235 -1.70 -6.80 8.38
N HIS A 236 -1.33 -8.04 8.69
CA HIS A 236 0.04 -8.43 8.99
C HIS A 236 0.31 -9.87 8.47
N PRO A 237 1.56 -10.24 8.12
CA PRO A 237 1.88 -11.61 7.70
C PRO A 237 1.50 -12.68 8.76
N ASP A 238 1.66 -12.35 10.04
CA ASP A 238 1.10 -13.09 11.17
C ASP A 238 -0.35 -12.61 11.46
N PRO A 239 -1.38 -13.46 11.28
CA PRO A 239 -2.78 -13.08 11.46
C PRO A 239 -3.14 -12.69 12.91
N ILE A 240 -2.46 -13.26 13.92
CA ILE A 240 -2.71 -12.90 15.32
C ILE A 240 -2.24 -11.46 15.56
N GLN A 241 -1.05 -11.11 15.07
CA GLN A 241 -0.57 -9.72 15.11
C GLN A 241 -1.53 -8.79 14.36
N GLY A 242 -2.05 -9.21 13.21
CA GLY A 242 -3.06 -8.45 12.46
C GLY A 242 -4.33 -8.19 13.28
N PHE A 243 -4.85 -9.22 13.95
CA PHE A 243 -5.99 -9.12 14.84
C PHE A 243 -5.75 -8.16 16.02
N VAL A 244 -4.59 -8.27 16.68
CA VAL A 244 -4.22 -7.43 17.83
C VAL A 244 -4.08 -5.97 17.41
N ARG A 245 -3.48 -5.71 16.24
CA ARG A 245 -3.40 -4.37 15.64
C ARG A 245 -4.79 -3.80 15.35
N ALA A 246 -5.67 -4.60 14.75
CA ALA A 246 -7.03 -4.17 14.42
C ALA A 246 -7.80 -3.81 15.70
N LEU A 247 -7.71 -4.64 16.72
CA LEU A 247 -8.34 -4.37 18.01
C LEU A 247 -7.74 -3.14 18.71
N SER A 248 -6.43 -2.94 18.59
CA SER A 248 -5.76 -1.72 19.08
C SER A 248 -6.31 -0.47 18.39
N VAL A 249 -6.49 -0.51 17.07
CA VAL A 249 -7.10 0.58 16.29
C VAL A 249 -8.54 0.87 16.76
N VAL A 250 -9.38 -0.15 16.92
CA VAL A 250 -10.79 0.05 17.37
C VAL A 250 -10.85 0.58 18.80
N THR A 251 -9.98 0.09 19.69
CA THR A 251 -9.96 0.53 21.09
C THR A 251 -9.21 1.86 21.29
N GLY A 252 -8.43 2.31 20.31
CA GLY A 252 -7.62 3.52 20.38
C GLY A 252 -6.45 3.41 21.36
N GLN A 253 -5.99 2.20 21.67
CA GLN A 253 -4.91 1.95 22.63
C GLN A 253 -4.01 0.81 22.17
N SER A 254 -2.77 0.80 22.65
CA SER A 254 -1.82 -0.27 22.36
C SER A 254 -2.15 -1.51 23.19
N LEU A 255 -2.41 -2.64 22.53
CA LEU A 255 -2.64 -3.93 23.17
C LEU A 255 -1.40 -4.82 23.04
N LYS A 256 -1.01 -5.48 24.12
CA LYS A 256 0.15 -6.39 24.11
C LYS A 256 -0.32 -7.85 24.18
N HIS A 257 -0.05 -8.61 23.13
CA HIS A 257 -0.28 -10.05 23.13
C HIS A 257 0.95 -10.81 23.62
N ARG A 258 0.79 -11.61 24.68
CA ARG A 258 1.84 -12.52 25.16
C ARG A 258 1.41 -13.96 24.91
N PRO A 259 1.98 -14.64 23.90
CA PRO A 259 1.64 -16.04 23.65
C PRO A 259 2.05 -16.90 24.85
N ARG A 260 1.18 -17.86 25.21
CA ARG A 260 1.37 -18.79 26.35
C ARG A 260 2.68 -19.58 26.28
N SER A 261 3.26 -19.78 25.10
CA SER A 261 4.50 -20.54 24.89
C SER A 261 5.75 -19.91 25.52
N SER A 262 5.73 -18.61 25.83
CA SER A 262 6.88 -17.89 26.40
C SER A 262 7.15 -18.19 27.89
N GLN A 263 6.22 -18.84 28.60
CA GLN A 263 6.39 -19.15 30.03
C GLN A 263 6.99 -20.52 30.32
N LEU A 264 7.02 -21.45 29.35
CA LEU A 264 7.48 -22.83 29.56
C LEU A 264 8.97 -23.10 29.24
N LEU A 265 9.72 -22.10 28.74
CA LEU A 265 11.15 -22.26 28.44
C LEU A 265 12.10 -21.63 29.47
N LYS A 266 11.58 -21.07 30.58
CA LYS A 266 12.43 -20.58 31.70
C LYS A 266 12.71 -21.69 32.72
N SER A 267 13.36 -22.76 32.31
CA SER A 267 14.08 -23.66 33.26
C SER A 267 14.98 -24.65 32.53
N VAL A 268 16.05 -24.14 31.90
CA VAL A 268 17.29 -24.92 31.74
C VAL A 268 18.47 -23.97 31.94
N PRO A 269 19.31 -24.15 32.98
CA PRO A 269 20.56 -23.41 33.07
C PRO A 269 21.53 -24.02 32.05
N CYS A 270 21.79 -23.29 30.96
CA CYS A 270 22.81 -23.69 30.00
C CYS A 270 24.19 -23.39 30.60
N ILE A 271 25.01 -24.43 30.74
CA ILE A 271 26.39 -24.38 31.20
C ILE A 271 27.22 -23.56 30.20
N GLU A 272 28.04 -22.65 30.73
CA GLU A 272 29.05 -21.91 29.99
C GLU A 272 30.05 -22.86 29.31
N GLU A 273 30.28 -22.72 28.00
CA GLU A 273 31.57 -23.06 27.42
C GLU A 273 31.93 -22.14 26.25
N SER A 274 33.21 -21.79 26.22
CA SER A 274 33.81 -20.63 25.57
C SER A 274 34.01 -20.74 24.05
N ALA A 275 33.73 -19.61 23.38
CA ALA A 275 34.48 -18.98 22.29
C ALA A 275 35.25 -19.86 21.26
N VAL A 276 34.89 -19.73 19.97
CA VAL A 276 35.83 -19.30 18.90
C VAL A 276 35.03 -18.56 17.80
N LEU A 277 35.53 -17.38 17.44
CA LEU A 277 35.06 -16.48 16.38
C LEU A 277 35.47 -16.98 14.99
N THR A 278 34.56 -16.94 14.01
CA THR A 278 34.92 -16.75 12.60
C THR A 278 33.88 -15.87 11.93
N GLU A 279 34.32 -14.67 11.57
CA GLU A 279 33.60 -13.67 10.78
C GLU A 279 33.56 -14.09 9.31
N THR A 280 32.38 -14.10 8.70
CA THR A 280 32.21 -13.86 7.26
C THR A 280 30.90 -13.12 7.03
N ALA A 281 31.03 -11.99 6.34
CA ALA A 281 30.01 -10.98 6.10
C ALA A 281 29.04 -11.33 4.97
N GLY A 282 27.80 -10.84 5.10
CA GLY A 282 27.06 -10.25 3.98
C GLY A 282 25.77 -10.94 3.53
N GLU A 283 24.67 -10.77 4.29
CA GLU A 283 23.30 -10.76 3.76
C GLU A 283 22.46 -9.71 4.53
N PRO A 284 21.51 -9.01 3.89
CA PRO A 284 20.84 -7.85 4.48
C PRO A 284 19.73 -8.26 5.45
N ASP A 285 19.67 -7.50 6.54
CA ASP A 285 18.77 -7.64 7.68
C ASP A 285 17.29 -7.73 7.27
N THR A 286 16.69 -8.91 7.49
CA THR A 286 15.28 -8.95 7.93
C THR A 286 15.24 -8.35 9.32
N ALA A 287 14.84 -7.08 9.42
CA ALA A 287 14.60 -6.39 10.69
C ALA A 287 13.50 -7.14 11.46
N ALA A 288 13.91 -8.10 12.29
CA ALA A 288 13.11 -8.62 13.35
C ALA A 288 12.82 -7.45 14.30
N GLU A 289 11.54 -7.11 14.43
CA GLU A 289 11.04 -6.08 15.33
C GLU A 289 11.37 -6.46 16.78
N ALA A 290 12.54 -6.05 17.26
CA ALA A 290 12.82 -5.96 18.68
C ALA A 290 12.17 -4.66 19.18
N GLU A 291 10.95 -4.77 19.69
CA GLU A 291 10.31 -3.71 20.47
C GLU A 291 11.16 -3.41 21.72
N VAL A 292 12.08 -2.45 21.61
CA VAL A 292 12.77 -1.88 22.78
C VAL A 292 11.84 -0.82 23.36
N ASP A 293 11.02 -1.26 24.31
CA ASP A 293 9.97 -0.47 24.94
C ASP A 293 10.51 0.24 26.19
N VAL A 294 10.60 1.57 26.14
CA VAL A 294 10.79 2.45 27.31
C VAL A 294 9.62 3.42 27.35
N GLU A 295 8.41 2.90 27.59
CA GLU A 295 7.24 3.73 27.92
C GLU A 295 6.50 3.11 29.11
N GLY A 296 6.21 3.94 30.11
CA GLY A 296 5.52 3.53 31.34
C GLY A 296 4.17 2.90 31.05
N GLU A 297 3.82 1.85 31.80
CA GLU A 297 2.56 1.12 31.66
C GLU A 297 1.36 2.07 31.84
N ARG A 298 0.82 2.57 30.72
CA ARG A 298 -0.53 3.14 30.69
C ARG A 298 -1.48 1.98 31.02
N GLU A 299 -2.38 2.18 31.98
CA GLU A 299 -3.40 1.18 32.27
C GLU A 299 -4.24 0.94 31.00
N GLU A 300 -4.19 -0.29 30.46
CA GLU A 300 -5.05 -0.71 29.36
C GLU A 300 -6.51 -0.51 29.79
N GLU A 301 -7.25 0.34 29.07
CA GLU A 301 -8.64 0.70 29.35
C GLU A 301 -9.62 -0.49 29.16
N GLY A 302 -9.11 -1.65 28.73
CA GLY A 302 -9.85 -2.87 28.48
C GLY A 302 -10.59 -2.88 27.15
N VAL A 303 -11.12 -4.05 26.79
CA VAL A 303 -11.80 -4.33 25.52
C VAL A 303 -13.29 -4.51 25.78
N SER A 304 -14.14 -3.89 24.97
CA SER A 304 -15.59 -4.04 25.04
C SER A 304 -16.11 -5.00 23.96
N ILE A 305 -17.28 -5.60 24.19
CA ILE A 305 -17.94 -6.46 23.19
C ILE A 305 -18.19 -5.72 21.85
N PRO A 306 -18.66 -4.44 21.83
CA PRO A 306 -18.78 -3.69 20.59
C PRO A 306 -17.46 -3.53 19.82
N ALA A 307 -16.33 -3.38 20.53
CA ALA A 307 -15.03 -3.30 19.89
C ALA A 307 -14.64 -4.63 19.21
N LEU A 308 -14.91 -5.76 19.87
CA LEU A 308 -14.70 -7.10 19.30
C LEU A 308 -15.57 -7.33 18.07
N LEU A 309 -16.85 -6.98 18.14
CA LEU A 309 -17.76 -7.11 17.00
C LEU A 309 -17.34 -6.23 15.82
N LYS A 310 -16.85 -5.01 16.08
CA LYS A 310 -16.34 -4.11 15.04
C LYS A 310 -15.15 -4.73 14.29
N VAL A 311 -14.25 -5.40 15.00
CA VAL A 311 -13.11 -6.14 14.42
C VAL A 311 -13.61 -7.36 13.65
N ILE A 312 -14.36 -8.25 14.30
CA ILE A 312 -14.76 -9.54 13.71
C ILE A 312 -15.68 -9.36 12.49
N CYS A 313 -16.57 -8.37 12.50
CA CYS A 313 -17.54 -8.13 11.43
C CYS A 313 -17.07 -7.10 10.39
N HIS A 314 -15.80 -6.68 10.43
CA HIS A 314 -15.23 -5.77 9.43
C HIS A 314 -15.22 -6.38 8.01
N GLY A 315 -15.30 -5.54 6.97
CA GLY A 315 -15.31 -5.96 5.57
C GLY A 315 -16.61 -6.63 5.09
N GLY A 316 -17.64 -6.72 5.95
CA GLY A 316 -18.97 -7.20 5.57
C GLY A 316 -19.07 -8.69 5.27
N THR A 317 -17.95 -9.42 5.26
CA THR A 317 -17.90 -10.87 4.99
C THR A 317 -18.83 -11.63 5.93
N LYS A 318 -18.74 -11.40 7.24
CA LYS A 318 -19.52 -12.15 8.25
C LYS A 318 -20.90 -11.55 8.59
N THR A 319 -21.47 -10.74 7.70
CA THR A 319 -22.81 -10.13 7.93
C THR A 319 -23.95 -11.04 7.48
N ALA A 320 -25.12 -10.90 8.10
CA ALA A 320 -26.31 -11.74 7.89
C ALA A 320 -26.71 -11.92 6.41
N SER A 321 -26.39 -10.95 5.54
CA SER A 321 -26.63 -10.98 4.09
C SER A 321 -25.87 -12.10 3.37
N TYR A 322 -24.68 -12.45 3.85
CA TYR A 322 -23.77 -13.43 3.21
C TYR A 322 -23.83 -14.82 3.86
N ASN A 323 -24.42 -14.94 5.06
CA ASN A 323 -24.65 -16.23 5.74
C ASN A 323 -25.46 -17.23 4.88
N ARG A 324 -26.21 -16.73 3.89
CA ARG A 324 -26.92 -17.59 2.91
C ARG A 324 -25.97 -18.48 2.09
N PHE A 325 -24.73 -18.06 1.90
CA PHE A 325 -23.72 -18.77 1.12
C PHE A 325 -22.77 -19.60 2.00
N HIS A 326 -22.74 -19.36 3.32
CA HIS A 326 -21.93 -20.12 4.27
C HIS A 326 -22.72 -20.45 5.55
N PRO A 327 -23.31 -21.66 5.66
CA PRO A 327 -24.08 -22.09 6.83
C PRO A 327 -23.23 -22.30 8.10
N GLY A 328 -21.92 -22.10 8.05
CA GLY A 328 -21.00 -22.17 9.20
C GLY A 328 -20.55 -20.81 9.75
N TRP A 329 -20.96 -19.69 9.13
CA TRP A 329 -20.59 -18.35 9.60
C TRP A 329 -21.57 -17.86 10.64
N LYS A 330 -21.03 -17.48 11.80
CA LYS A 330 -21.83 -16.92 12.88
C LYS A 330 -22.36 -15.55 12.48
N SER A 331 -23.62 -15.28 12.79
CA SER A 331 -24.17 -13.92 12.69
C SER A 331 -23.51 -13.00 13.73
N THR A 332 -23.65 -11.69 13.54
CA THR A 332 -23.17 -10.71 14.53
C THR A 332 -23.76 -10.98 15.91
N GLU A 333 -25.03 -11.38 15.98
CA GLU A 333 -25.73 -11.72 17.23
C GLU A 333 -25.17 -12.99 17.87
N GLU A 334 -24.79 -13.99 17.07
CA GLU A 334 -24.15 -15.22 17.58
C GLU A 334 -22.76 -14.92 18.16
N TYR A 335 -21.96 -14.08 17.49
CA TYR A 335 -20.69 -13.61 18.05
C TYR A 335 -20.90 -12.80 19.33
N GLU A 336 -21.92 -11.95 19.38
CA GLU A 336 -22.23 -11.16 20.57
C GLU A 336 -22.53 -12.06 21.78
N GLU A 337 -23.35 -13.10 21.60
CA GLU A 337 -23.66 -14.06 22.66
C GLU A 337 -22.44 -14.89 23.10
N ASP A 338 -21.57 -15.28 22.16
CA ASP A 338 -20.31 -15.93 22.48
C ASP A 338 -19.39 -15.02 23.32
N PHE A 339 -19.29 -13.73 22.95
CA PHE A 339 -18.51 -12.77 23.71
C PHE A 339 -19.08 -12.54 25.12
N LYS A 340 -20.40 -12.38 25.25
CA LYS A 340 -21.06 -12.28 26.56
C LYS A 340 -20.75 -13.50 27.43
N LYS A 341 -20.76 -14.70 26.86
CA LYS A 341 -20.39 -15.92 27.58
C LYS A 341 -18.93 -15.88 28.06
N ILE A 342 -17.99 -15.51 27.18
CA ILE A 342 -16.57 -15.36 27.54
C ILE A 342 -16.40 -14.34 28.68
N TYR A 343 -17.10 -13.20 28.62
CA TYR A 343 -17.00 -12.15 29.63
C TYR A 343 -17.52 -12.64 30.99
N ARG A 344 -18.67 -13.33 31.00
CA ARG A 344 -19.22 -13.96 32.21
C ARG A 344 -18.31 -15.04 32.79
N ASP A 345 -17.70 -15.86 31.94
CA ASP A 345 -16.74 -16.90 32.35
C ASP A 345 -15.49 -16.29 33.00
N LEU A 346 -15.10 -15.09 32.59
CA LEU A 346 -14.01 -14.30 33.18
C LEU A 346 -14.44 -13.47 34.40
N GLY A 347 -15.73 -13.51 34.78
CA GLY A 347 -16.27 -12.78 35.94
C GLY A 347 -16.65 -11.32 35.68
N PHE A 348 -16.78 -10.91 34.42
CA PHE A 348 -17.18 -9.56 34.00
C PHE A 348 -18.63 -9.54 33.54
N LYS A 349 -19.26 -8.36 33.64
CA LYS A 349 -20.58 -8.12 33.06
C LYS A 349 -20.49 -7.81 31.56
N ASP A 350 -21.61 -7.97 30.87
CA ASP A 350 -21.71 -7.80 29.42
C ASP A 350 -21.34 -6.36 28.97
N GLU A 351 -21.54 -5.34 29.82
CA GLU A 351 -21.22 -3.94 29.52
C GLU A 351 -19.81 -3.51 29.96
N GLU A 352 -19.10 -4.35 30.73
CA GLU A 352 -17.80 -4.02 31.28
C GLU A 352 -16.69 -4.19 30.23
N LYS A 353 -15.59 -3.43 30.38
CA LYS A 353 -14.38 -3.62 29.58
C LYS A 353 -13.49 -4.67 30.25
N VAL A 354 -13.00 -5.63 29.48
CA VAL A 354 -12.10 -6.70 29.97
C VAL A 354 -10.66 -6.37 29.56
N PRO A 355 -9.68 -6.32 30.48
CA PRO A 355 -8.28 -6.14 30.12
C PRO A 355 -7.82 -7.17 29.07
N PHE A 356 -7.18 -6.72 27.99
CA PHE A 356 -6.83 -7.61 26.87
C PHE A 356 -5.91 -8.75 27.30
N ARG A 357 -4.98 -8.47 28.23
CA ARG A 357 -4.13 -9.49 28.86
C ARG A 357 -4.88 -10.65 29.51
N ILE A 358 -6.13 -10.44 29.97
CA ILE A 358 -7.00 -11.47 30.56
C ILE A 358 -7.78 -12.15 29.44
N LEU A 359 -8.40 -11.35 28.56
CA LEU A 359 -9.22 -11.84 27.46
C LEU A 359 -8.44 -12.77 26.51
N SER A 360 -7.21 -12.37 26.14
CA SER A 360 -6.30 -13.13 25.27
C SER A 360 -5.84 -14.46 25.87
N GLN A 361 -6.06 -14.70 27.17
CA GLN A 361 -5.78 -15.98 27.81
C GLN A 361 -6.98 -16.91 27.81
N HIS A 362 -8.18 -16.47 27.43
CA HIS A 362 -9.36 -17.32 27.40
C HIS A 362 -9.27 -18.31 26.22
N PRO A 363 -9.41 -19.65 26.42
CA PRO A 363 -9.19 -20.64 25.35
C PRO A 363 -10.04 -20.42 24.10
N VAL A 364 -11.33 -20.11 24.27
CA VAL A 364 -12.24 -19.84 23.13
C VAL A 364 -11.82 -18.57 22.38
N PHE A 365 -11.27 -17.58 23.10
CA PHE A 365 -10.82 -16.35 22.47
C PHE A 365 -9.49 -16.55 21.73
N GLN A 366 -8.63 -17.44 22.22
CA GLN A 366 -7.41 -17.84 21.49
C GLN A 366 -7.77 -18.53 20.18
N GLU A 367 -8.67 -19.51 20.21
CA GLU A 367 -9.15 -20.18 19.00
C GLU A 367 -9.80 -19.20 18.01
N LEU A 368 -10.49 -18.18 18.52
CA LEU A 368 -11.05 -17.11 17.70
C LEU A 368 -9.97 -16.25 17.03
N MET A 369 -8.92 -15.87 17.75
CA MET A 369 -7.79 -15.14 17.17
C MET A 369 -7.07 -16.00 16.12
N ASP A 370 -6.83 -17.27 16.41
CA ASP A 370 -6.15 -18.21 15.52
C ASP A 370 -6.94 -18.49 14.23
N SER A 371 -8.27 -18.53 14.33
CA SER A 371 -9.17 -18.74 13.19
C SER A 371 -9.55 -17.47 12.42
N THR A 372 -9.22 -16.29 12.95
CA THR A 372 -9.52 -15.02 12.28
C THR A 372 -8.42 -14.64 11.31
N LEU A 373 -8.60 -15.03 10.05
CA LEU A 373 -7.60 -14.83 9.00
C LEU A 373 -7.78 -13.52 8.20
N GLN A 374 -8.90 -12.80 8.38
CA GLN A 374 -9.21 -11.56 7.65
C GLN A 374 -8.14 -10.44 7.76
N TYR A 375 -7.28 -10.49 8.78
CA TYR A 375 -6.17 -9.54 8.98
C TYR A 375 -4.82 -10.12 8.57
N ARG A 376 -4.80 -11.18 7.75
CA ARG A 376 -3.59 -11.71 7.17
C ARG A 376 -3.25 -10.93 5.91
N LEU A 377 -2.05 -10.36 5.87
CA LEU A 377 -1.52 -9.76 4.65
C LEU A 377 -0.95 -10.87 3.74
N THR A 378 -1.62 -11.11 2.61
CA THR A 378 -1.17 -12.12 1.63
C THR A 378 -0.01 -11.58 0.79
N ASP A 379 1.11 -12.30 0.75
CA ASP A 379 2.23 -11.98 -0.13
C ASP A 379 2.01 -12.51 -1.55
N ILE A 380 1.25 -11.75 -2.34
CA ILE A 380 1.00 -12.06 -3.75
C ILE A 380 2.30 -12.11 -4.55
N HIS A 381 3.26 -11.23 -4.24
CA HIS A 381 4.51 -11.13 -5.00
C HIS A 381 5.44 -12.32 -4.76
N GLY A 382 5.55 -12.79 -3.52
CA GLY A 382 6.26 -14.02 -3.18
C GLY A 382 5.68 -15.23 -3.91
N LEU A 383 4.34 -15.34 -3.98
CA LEU A 383 3.66 -16.40 -4.73
C LEU A 383 3.99 -16.35 -6.24
N LEU A 384 3.89 -15.16 -6.85
CA LEU A 384 4.21 -14.98 -8.27
C LEU A 384 5.69 -15.28 -8.58
N GLN A 385 6.60 -14.96 -7.67
CA GLN A 385 8.03 -15.25 -7.82
C GLN A 385 8.37 -16.74 -7.63
N ALA A 386 7.75 -17.42 -6.66
CA ALA A 386 7.93 -18.85 -6.46
C ALA A 386 7.48 -19.66 -7.69
N GLN A 387 6.43 -19.20 -8.36
CA GLN A 387 5.93 -19.84 -9.57
C GLN A 387 6.90 -19.76 -10.78
N LEU A 388 7.82 -18.79 -10.81
CA LEU A 388 8.89 -18.73 -11.82
C LEU A 388 9.97 -19.78 -11.59
N SER A 389 10.29 -20.09 -10.32
CA SER A 389 11.36 -21.03 -9.99
C SER A 389 10.93 -22.46 -10.30
N GLU A 390 9.67 -22.83 -10.02
CA GLU A 390 9.10 -24.13 -10.37
C GLU A 390 9.00 -24.36 -11.89
N GLY A 391 8.68 -23.32 -12.67
CA GLY A 391 8.65 -23.39 -14.13
C GLY A 391 10.02 -23.66 -14.78
N LYS A 392 11.12 -23.36 -14.09
CA LYS A 392 12.48 -23.65 -14.59
C LYS A 392 12.92 -25.09 -14.36
N PHE A 393 12.39 -25.78 -13.34
CA PHE A 393 12.72 -27.18 -13.05
C PHE A 393 12.00 -28.19 -13.93
N THR A 394 10.88 -27.80 -14.56
CA THR A 394 10.10 -28.66 -15.46
C THR A 394 10.52 -28.59 -16.93
N ALA A 395 11.49 -27.73 -17.26
CA ALA A 395 11.99 -27.49 -18.61
C ALA A 395 13.44 -27.97 -18.85
N SER A 396 13.99 -28.81 -17.96
CA SER A 396 15.33 -29.44 -18.12
C SER A 396 15.24 -30.93 -18.43
#